data_AF-A0A1Q6WN36-F1
#
_entry.id   AF-A0A1Q6WN36-F1
#
_cell.length_a   1.000
_cell.length_b   1.000
_cell.length_c   1.000
_cell.angle_alpha   90.00
_cell.angle_beta   90.00
_cell.angle_gamma   90.00
#
_symmetry.space_group_name_H-M   'P 1'
#
loop_
_entity.id
_entity.type
_entity.pdbx_description
1 polymer ?
#
loop_
_entity_poly.entity_id
_entity_poly.type
_entity_poly.pdbx_seq_one_letter_code
_entity_poly.pdbx_strand_id
1 'polypeptide(L)'
;MKGTPTVAIIGRPNVGKSTLFNRLIGRRQAIVDDRPGVTRDRHFGAVEWNGRRFWLVDTGGLIPHANDPLNRAIRAQVETAIAESDVVLFLVDVEGGVHPADLEIAQYLRRARRPLIVVANKADQLPDETRHLAFYELGLGDPFPVSAAVGKSSGDLLDRVVTLLPDARDADDEAEISVAVVGRPNVGKSSLVNRLLGEERLVVADEPGTTRDAIDTPLRYHGRTLVFIDTAGLRKRSKVDDEIEFYSTLRASRAIERADVSVLVVDAKDGMHVQDLKIANEAWERGTAIIIAVNKWDLIEEKDTNT
;
A
#
# COMPACT_ATOMS: atom_id res chain seq x y z
N MET A 1 -1.49 -7.17 -0.80
CA MET A 1 -0.09 -7.09 -0.34
C MET A 1 -0.06 -7.10 1.19
N LYS A 2 0.55 -8.10 1.86
CA LYS A 2 0.92 -7.96 3.28
C LYS A 2 2.05 -6.93 3.35
N GLY A 3 1.65 -5.69 3.61
CA GLY A 3 2.26 -4.49 3.05
C GLY A 3 3.56 -4.07 3.70
N THR A 4 4.44 -3.49 2.88
CA THR A 4 5.52 -2.61 3.30
C THR A 4 5.01 -1.66 4.39
N PRO A 5 5.65 -1.58 5.57
CA PRO A 5 5.17 -0.77 6.68
C PRO A 5 4.91 0.68 6.27
N THR A 6 3.90 1.32 6.85
CA THR A 6 3.51 2.70 6.53
C THR A 6 3.72 3.62 7.73
N VAL A 7 4.39 4.75 7.48
CA VAL A 7 4.68 5.80 8.45
C VAL A 7 3.95 7.08 8.04
N ALA A 8 3.06 7.58 8.91
CA ALA A 8 2.29 8.79 8.63
C ALA A 8 2.88 10.01 9.36
N ILE A 9 3.06 11.12 8.64
CA ILE A 9 3.42 12.42 9.22
C ILE A 9 2.14 13.22 9.47
N ILE A 10 1.85 13.48 10.75
CA ILE A 10 0.67 14.21 11.21
C ILE A 10 1.12 15.46 11.96
N GLY A 11 0.34 16.54 11.89
CA GLY A 11 0.59 17.77 12.65
C GLY A 11 -0.20 18.95 12.09
N ARG A 12 -0.34 20.02 12.86
CA ARG A 12 -1.04 21.24 12.43
C ARG A 12 -0.37 21.86 11.17
N PRO A 13 -1.03 22.78 10.45
CA PRO A 13 -0.40 23.51 9.36
C PRO A 13 0.93 24.18 9.76
N ASN A 14 1.84 24.30 8.80
CA ASN A 14 3.10 25.07 8.91
C ASN A 14 4.14 24.58 9.95
N VAL A 15 3.98 23.39 10.54
CA VAL A 15 5.02 22.76 11.40
C VAL A 15 6.19 22.16 10.61
N GLY A 16 6.15 22.19 9.28
CA GLY A 16 7.20 21.67 8.40
C GLY A 16 7.06 20.20 7.99
N LYS A 17 5.82 19.67 7.93
CA LYS A 17 5.54 18.29 7.47
C LYS A 17 6.15 17.96 6.12
N SER A 18 5.85 18.76 5.10
CA SER A 18 6.35 18.54 3.74
C SER A 18 7.87 18.73 3.64
N THR A 19 8.45 19.61 4.47
CA THR A 19 9.91 19.77 4.58
C THR A 19 10.55 18.50 5.12
N LEU A 20 9.99 17.92 6.19
CA LEU A 20 10.48 16.65 6.74
C LEU A 20 10.26 15.50 5.76
N PHE A 21 9.08 15.40 5.16
CA PHE A 21 8.76 14.39 4.14
C PHE A 21 9.80 14.36 3.02
N ASN A 22 10.05 15.51 2.39
CA ASN A 22 11.05 15.63 1.32
C ASN A 22 12.47 15.31 1.81
N ARG A 23 12.79 15.66 3.07
CA ARG A 23 14.09 15.32 3.67
C ARG A 23 14.27 13.81 3.81
N LEU A 24 13.26 13.10 4.33
CA LEU A 24 13.35 11.68 4.65
C LEU A 24 13.33 10.79 3.40
N ILE A 25 12.68 11.23 2.32
CA ILE A 25 12.69 10.50 1.03
C ILE A 25 14.05 10.56 0.33
N GLY A 26 14.82 11.63 0.55
CA GLY A 26 16.12 11.81 -0.10
C GLY A 26 16.00 12.01 -1.62
N ARG A 27 17.07 11.68 -2.37
CA ARG A 27 17.19 11.92 -3.83
C ARG A 27 16.76 10.73 -4.71
N ARG A 28 16.33 9.59 -4.15
CA ARG A 28 15.73 8.52 -4.97
C ARG A 28 14.28 8.91 -5.21
N GLN A 29 13.98 9.21 -6.47
CA GLN A 29 12.71 9.75 -6.94
C GLN A 29 11.53 9.09 -6.22
N ALA A 30 10.78 9.91 -5.48
CA ALA A 30 9.37 9.66 -5.29
C ALA A 30 8.79 9.38 -6.69
N ILE A 31 8.06 8.28 -6.84
CA ILE A 31 7.11 8.17 -7.94
C ILE A 31 6.01 9.17 -7.58
N VAL A 32 6.24 10.44 -7.89
CA VAL A 32 5.20 11.45 -7.93
C VAL A 32 4.53 11.24 -9.28
N ASP A 33 3.42 10.52 -9.28
CA ASP A 33 2.63 10.36 -10.49
C ASP A 33 1.80 11.65 -10.67
N ASP A 34 2.30 12.57 -11.49
CA ASP A 34 1.67 13.85 -11.82
C ASP A 34 0.50 13.71 -12.81
N ARG A 35 -0.16 12.54 -12.88
CA ARG A 35 -1.32 12.33 -13.75
C ARG A 35 -2.53 13.12 -13.23
N PRO A 36 -3.10 14.07 -14.01
CA PRO A 36 -4.29 14.80 -13.60
C PRO A 36 -5.49 13.84 -13.57
N GLY A 37 -5.91 13.41 -12.38
CA GLY A 37 -7.08 12.54 -12.23
C GLY A 37 -7.08 11.60 -11.03
N VAL A 38 -5.94 11.41 -10.35
CA VAL A 38 -5.85 10.64 -9.10
C VAL A 38 -5.89 11.59 -7.91
N THR A 39 -6.74 11.26 -6.93
CA THR A 39 -7.11 12.07 -5.75
C THR A 39 -5.98 12.93 -5.17
N ARG A 40 -6.26 14.23 -5.06
CA ARG A 40 -5.34 15.39 -5.01
C ARG A 40 -4.47 15.58 -3.75
N ASP A 41 -4.41 14.64 -2.82
CA ASP A 41 -4.40 15.06 -1.41
C ASP A 41 -3.40 14.33 -0.46
N ARG A 42 -2.63 13.34 -0.93
CA ARG A 42 -1.65 12.63 -0.09
C ARG A 42 -0.35 12.40 -0.85
N HIS A 43 0.77 12.89 -0.31
CA HIS A 43 2.08 12.59 -0.87
C HIS A 43 2.60 11.29 -0.26
N PHE A 44 2.89 10.31 -1.11
CA PHE A 44 3.52 9.04 -0.74
C PHE A 44 4.97 9.03 -1.22
N GLY A 45 5.86 8.51 -0.38
CA GLY A 45 7.27 8.34 -0.74
C GLY A 45 7.83 7.06 -0.15
N ALA A 46 8.55 6.29 -0.95
CA ALA A 46 9.26 5.13 -0.46
C ALA A 46 10.55 5.58 0.24
N VAL A 47 10.79 5.08 1.45
CA VAL A 47 12.02 5.32 2.22
C VAL A 47 12.71 3.99 2.47
N GLU A 48 14.04 3.97 2.31
CA GLU A 48 14.89 2.85 2.68
C GLU A 48 15.96 3.37 3.65
N TRP A 49 16.02 2.81 4.85
CA TRP A 49 17.01 3.17 5.87
C TRP A 49 17.50 1.91 6.59
N ASN A 50 18.82 1.74 6.70
CA ASN A 50 19.45 0.55 7.29
C ASN A 50 18.85 -0.79 6.80
N GLY A 51 18.57 -0.88 5.48
CA GLY A 51 18.00 -2.08 4.85
C GLY A 51 16.50 -2.30 5.10
N ARG A 52 15.84 -1.42 5.87
CA ARG A 52 14.40 -1.48 6.14
C ARG A 52 13.67 -0.51 5.21
N ARG A 53 12.65 -1.02 4.52
CA ARG A 53 11.81 -0.24 3.59
C ARG A 53 10.45 0.04 4.22
N PHE A 54 9.97 1.25 4.03
CA PHE A 54 8.63 1.66 4.47
C PHE A 54 8.08 2.77 3.56
N TRP A 55 6.76 2.90 3.53
CA TRP A 55 6.07 4.04 2.92
C TRP A 55 6.00 5.18 3.91
N LEU A 56 6.35 6.38 3.47
CA LEU A 56 6.14 7.63 4.20
C LEU A 56 4.97 8.37 3.56
N VAL A 57 4.06 8.89 4.40
CA VAL A 57 2.84 9.58 3.95
C VAL A 57 2.76 10.95 4.61
N ASP A 58 2.69 12.03 3.82
CA ASP A 58 2.40 13.39 4.32
C ASP A 58 0.88 13.63 4.29
N THR A 59 0.28 13.84 5.45
CA THR A 59 -1.15 14.20 5.56
C THR A 59 -1.41 15.70 5.31
N GLY A 60 -0.37 16.46 4.91
CA GLY A 60 -0.38 17.92 4.80
C GLY A 60 -1.13 18.52 3.63
N GLY A 61 -1.45 17.76 2.57
CA GLY A 61 -2.22 18.25 1.41
C GLY A 61 -3.70 18.52 1.70
N LEU A 62 -4.19 18.16 2.89
CA LEU A 62 -5.61 18.02 3.20
C LEU A 62 -6.18 19.03 4.20
N ILE A 63 -5.40 20.00 4.67
CA ILE A 63 -5.87 20.95 5.70
C ILE A 63 -6.41 22.21 5.00
N PRO A 64 -7.74 22.45 4.99
CA PRO A 64 -8.30 23.66 4.41
C PRO A 64 -7.73 24.88 5.14
N HIS A 65 -7.44 25.93 4.38
CA HIS A 65 -7.08 27.23 4.93
C HIS A 65 -8.12 27.70 5.94
N ALA A 66 -7.62 28.35 7.00
CA ALA A 66 -8.39 28.85 8.13
C ALA A 66 -9.62 29.66 7.66
N ASN A 67 -10.82 29.16 7.94
CA ASN A 67 -12.01 29.92 8.38
C ASN A 67 -13.35 29.14 8.41
N ASP A 68 -13.40 27.83 8.12
CA ASP A 68 -14.66 27.07 8.23
C ASP A 68 -14.73 26.21 9.51
N PRO A 69 -15.87 25.55 9.86
CA PRO A 69 -16.06 24.72 11.06
C PRO A 69 -15.09 23.51 11.09
N LEU A 70 -13.83 23.78 11.43
CA LEU A 70 -12.63 23.06 10.99
C LEU A 70 -12.34 21.75 11.75
N ASN A 71 -13.07 21.47 12.84
CA ASN A 71 -12.68 20.38 13.74
C ASN A 71 -13.06 18.98 13.24
N ARG A 72 -14.18 18.79 12.53
CA ARG A 72 -14.62 17.42 12.16
C ARG A 72 -13.81 16.83 10.99
N ALA A 73 -13.46 17.64 10.00
CA ALA A 73 -12.69 17.19 8.83
C ALA A 73 -11.24 16.86 9.20
N ILE A 74 -10.58 17.71 10.00
CA ILE A 74 -9.24 17.44 10.53
C ILE A 74 -9.24 16.15 11.38
N ARG A 75 -10.27 15.94 12.22
CA ARG A 75 -10.43 14.73 13.03
C ARG A 75 -10.51 13.46 12.19
N ALA A 76 -11.43 13.42 11.23
CA ALA A 76 -11.60 12.24 10.37
C ALA A 76 -10.31 11.89 9.62
N GLN A 77 -9.55 12.89 9.17
CA GLN A 77 -8.29 12.66 8.46
C GLN A 77 -7.17 12.14 9.38
N VAL A 78 -7.04 12.69 10.59
CA VAL A 78 -6.09 12.19 11.60
C VAL A 78 -6.44 10.75 11.98
N GLU A 79 -7.71 10.44 12.21
CA GLU A 79 -8.18 9.09 12.51
C GLU A 79 -7.89 8.11 11.37
N THR A 80 -8.15 8.50 10.11
CA THR A 80 -7.81 7.67 8.94
C THR A 80 -6.30 7.44 8.82
N ALA A 81 -5.49 8.49 8.97
CA ALA A 81 -4.03 8.36 8.90
C ALA A 81 -3.46 7.45 9.99
N ILE A 82 -4.03 7.51 11.20
CA ILE A 82 -3.69 6.61 12.31
C ILE A 82 -4.13 5.17 12.03
N ALA A 83 -5.30 4.99 11.42
CA ALA A 83 -5.84 3.65 11.12
C ALA A 83 -4.99 2.93 10.06
N GLU A 84 -4.52 3.68 9.06
CA GLU A 84 -3.78 3.20 7.88
C GLU A 84 -2.25 3.15 8.08
N SER A 85 -1.70 3.63 9.20
CA SER A 85 -0.26 3.61 9.49
C SER A 85 0.12 2.64 10.59
N ASP A 86 1.34 2.10 10.46
CA ASP A 86 1.99 1.27 11.47
C ASP A 86 2.72 2.13 12.51
N VAL A 87 3.27 3.28 12.09
CA VAL A 87 3.95 4.25 12.95
C VAL A 87 3.50 5.67 12.62
N VAL A 88 3.31 6.50 13.65
CA VAL A 88 2.91 7.92 13.48
C VAL A 88 4.05 8.85 13.89
N LEU A 89 4.41 9.78 13.02
CA LEU A 89 5.26 10.93 13.32
C LEU A 89 4.37 12.14 13.60
N PHE A 90 4.23 12.52 14.86
CA PHE A 90 3.48 13.71 15.24
C PHE A 90 4.41 14.92 15.29
N LEU A 91 4.35 15.76 14.27
CA LEU A 91 5.19 16.93 14.11
C LEU A 91 4.64 18.16 14.82
N VAL A 92 5.51 18.78 15.61
CA VAL A 92 5.29 20.04 16.31
C VAL A 92 6.44 21.02 16.03
N ASP A 93 6.23 22.30 16.31
CA ASP A 93 7.15 23.38 15.94
C ASP A 93 7.77 24.03 17.18
N VAL A 94 9.08 23.86 17.38
CA VAL A 94 9.78 24.39 18.57
C VAL A 94 9.79 25.92 18.63
N GLU A 95 9.68 26.62 17.50
CA GLU A 95 9.65 28.09 17.50
C GLU A 95 8.32 28.61 18.02
N GLY A 96 7.22 27.92 17.68
CA GLY A 96 5.87 28.28 18.08
C GLY A 96 5.44 27.74 19.44
N GLY A 97 6.17 26.76 19.99
CA GLY A 97 5.80 26.08 21.23
C GLY A 97 4.53 25.23 21.09
N VAL A 98 3.96 24.81 22.24
CA VAL A 98 2.75 23.99 22.30
C VAL A 98 1.53 24.80 21.84
N HIS A 99 0.84 24.33 20.79
CA HIS A 99 -0.38 24.97 20.28
C HIS A 99 -1.65 24.21 20.73
N PRO A 100 -2.81 24.87 20.91
CA PRO A 100 -4.07 24.20 21.24
C PRO A 100 -4.45 23.05 20.29
N ALA A 101 -4.21 23.22 18.99
CA ALA A 101 -4.40 22.16 18.00
C ALA A 101 -3.50 20.93 18.23
N ASP A 102 -2.29 21.13 18.79
CA ASP A 102 -1.38 20.04 19.10
C ASP A 102 -1.91 19.23 20.29
N LEU A 103 -2.48 19.91 21.30
CA LEU A 103 -3.17 19.26 22.42
C LEU A 103 -4.39 18.46 21.97
N GLU A 104 -5.18 19.00 21.04
CA GLU A 104 -6.33 18.27 20.46
C GLU A 104 -5.86 17.00 19.73
N ILE A 105 -4.89 17.11 18.82
CA ILE A 105 -4.33 15.96 18.08
C ILE A 105 -3.76 14.92 19.07
N ALA A 106 -3.05 15.36 20.11
CA ALA A 106 -2.48 14.47 21.12
C ALA A 106 -3.54 13.66 21.89
N GLN A 107 -4.75 14.21 22.09
CA GLN A 107 -5.84 13.43 22.70
C GLN A 107 -6.26 12.25 21.83
N TYR A 108 -6.29 12.40 20.50
CA TYR A 108 -6.60 11.30 19.58
C TYR A 108 -5.48 10.26 19.55
N LEU A 109 -4.23 10.72 19.45
CA LEU A 109 -3.06 9.84 19.41
C LEU A 109 -2.95 8.97 20.67
N ARG A 110 -3.25 9.51 21.86
CA ARG A 110 -3.29 8.72 23.11
C ARG A 110 -4.31 7.59 23.08
N ARG A 111 -5.46 7.79 22.44
CA ARG A 111 -6.52 6.76 22.34
C ARG A 111 -6.20 5.69 21.31
N ALA A 112 -5.50 6.07 20.24
CA ALA A 112 -5.19 5.20 19.11
C ALA A 112 -4.25 4.03 19.44
N ARG A 113 -3.39 4.17 20.47
CA ARG A 113 -2.39 3.16 20.89
C ARG A 113 -1.51 2.64 19.75
N ARG A 114 -1.19 3.49 18.77
CA ARG A 114 -0.21 3.21 17.71
C ARG A 114 1.20 3.60 18.19
N PRO A 115 2.26 2.90 17.74
CA PRO A 115 3.63 3.40 17.88
C PRO A 115 3.73 4.84 17.33
N LEU A 116 4.27 5.74 18.13
CA LEU A 116 4.31 7.16 17.79
C LEU A 116 5.64 7.79 18.21
N ILE A 117 6.06 8.81 17.47
CA ILE A 117 7.19 9.68 17.82
C ILE A 117 6.69 11.12 17.77
N VAL A 118 6.83 11.86 18.87
CA VAL A 118 6.66 13.31 18.85
C VAL A 118 7.91 13.91 18.24
N VAL A 119 7.80 14.56 17.08
CA VAL A 119 8.93 15.15 16.37
C VAL A 119 8.87 16.67 16.54
N ALA A 120 9.77 17.21 17.34
CA ALA A 120 9.90 18.63 17.60
C ALA A 120 10.77 19.27 16.51
N ASN A 121 10.13 19.70 15.42
CA ASN A 121 10.79 20.22 14.23
C ASN A 121 11.24 21.69 14.40
N LYS A 122 12.13 22.13 13.50
CA LYS A 122 12.82 23.44 13.50
C LYS A 122 13.80 23.66 14.66
N ALA A 123 14.33 22.57 15.21
CA ALA A 123 15.38 22.59 16.22
C ALA A 123 16.75 22.92 15.59
N ASP A 124 16.88 24.10 14.98
CA ASP A 124 18.06 24.48 14.19
C ASP A 124 19.34 24.62 15.02
N GLN A 125 19.18 24.92 16.32
CA GLN A 125 20.27 25.13 17.28
C GLN A 125 20.76 23.85 17.98
N LEU A 126 20.39 22.65 17.50
CA LEU A 126 20.92 21.41 18.05
C LEU A 126 22.46 21.36 18.02
N PRO A 127 23.11 20.83 19.09
CA PRO A 127 22.52 20.12 20.23
C PRO A 127 22.04 21.01 21.40
N ASP A 128 22.31 22.32 21.38
CA ASP A 128 22.04 23.24 22.50
C ASP A 128 20.55 23.63 22.63
N GLU A 129 19.71 23.20 21.70
CA GLU A 129 18.27 23.49 21.67
C GLU A 129 17.51 22.74 22.77
N THR A 130 16.87 23.47 23.69
CA THR A 130 16.06 22.89 24.79
C THR A 130 14.56 23.17 24.67
N ARG A 131 14.10 23.99 23.71
CA ARG A 131 12.67 24.33 23.59
C ARG A 131 11.77 23.14 23.31
N HIS A 132 12.32 22.07 22.72
CA HIS A 132 11.60 20.82 22.50
C HIS A 132 11.08 20.18 23.80
N LEU A 133 11.69 20.46 24.96
CA LEU A 133 11.26 19.92 26.25
C LEU A 133 9.85 20.39 26.66
N ALA A 134 9.36 21.52 26.14
CA ALA A 134 7.99 21.96 26.41
C ALA A 134 6.92 20.94 25.95
N PHE A 135 7.24 20.13 24.94
CA PHE A 135 6.28 19.18 24.36
C PHE A 135 6.05 17.92 25.21
N TYR A 136 6.76 17.75 26.33
CA TYR A 136 6.38 16.76 27.35
C TYR A 136 4.93 16.97 27.84
N GLU A 137 4.42 18.19 27.79
CA GLU A 137 3.03 18.54 28.13
C GLU A 137 1.99 17.74 27.32
N LEU A 138 2.34 17.30 26.10
CA LEU A 138 1.45 16.49 25.26
C LEU A 138 1.16 15.10 25.86
N GLY A 139 2.04 14.61 26.76
CA GLY A 139 1.89 13.31 27.41
C GLY A 139 2.00 12.13 26.43
N LEU A 140 2.87 12.26 25.44
CA LEU A 140 3.06 11.31 24.33
C LEU A 140 4.46 10.66 24.31
N GLY A 141 5.22 10.79 25.40
CA GLY A 141 6.62 10.33 25.50
C GLY A 141 7.62 11.44 25.19
N ASP A 142 8.88 11.05 24.98
CA ASP A 142 10.00 11.98 24.84
C ASP A 142 9.96 12.69 23.47
N PRO A 143 9.92 14.03 23.43
CA PRO A 143 9.94 14.77 22.18
C PRO A 143 11.31 14.67 21.51
N PHE A 144 11.32 14.23 20.26
CA PHE A 144 12.52 14.01 19.46
C PHE A 144 12.83 15.27 18.62
N PRO A 145 13.90 16.03 18.93
CA PRO A 145 14.19 17.27 18.23
C PRO A 145 14.81 17.03 16.85
N VAL A 146 14.34 17.74 15.84
CA VAL A 146 14.83 17.63 14.45
C VAL A 146 14.87 19.02 13.82
N SER A 147 15.85 19.26 12.94
CA SER A 147 15.77 20.34 11.95
C SER A 147 15.61 19.73 10.57
N ALA A 148 14.38 19.70 10.04
CA ALA A 148 14.15 19.18 8.69
C ALA A 148 14.79 20.07 7.60
N ALA A 149 14.85 21.39 7.84
CA ALA A 149 15.42 22.36 6.92
C ALA A 149 16.94 22.21 6.77
N VAL A 150 17.65 21.95 7.86
CA VAL A 150 19.12 21.80 7.87
C VAL A 150 19.54 20.33 7.80
N GLY A 151 18.66 19.40 8.16
CA GLY A 151 18.89 17.96 8.18
C GLY A 151 19.44 17.41 9.51
N LYS A 152 19.55 18.24 10.56
CA LYS A 152 20.04 17.80 11.88
C LYS A 152 19.09 16.76 12.48
N SER A 153 19.66 15.67 12.99
CA SER A 153 18.97 14.54 13.62
C SER A 153 17.90 13.85 12.75
N SER A 154 17.91 14.07 11.44
CA SER A 154 17.01 13.35 10.52
C SER A 154 17.38 11.86 10.39
N GLY A 155 18.68 11.52 10.44
CA GLY A 155 19.16 10.14 10.48
C GLY A 155 18.80 9.44 11.79
N ASP A 156 19.05 10.11 12.93
CA ASP A 156 18.68 9.60 14.25
C ASP A 156 17.16 9.36 14.37
N LEU A 157 16.35 10.24 13.76
CA LEU A 157 14.90 10.03 13.66
C LEU A 157 14.57 8.76 12.86
N LEU A 158 15.24 8.53 11.72
CA LEU A 158 15.03 7.33 10.91
C LEU A 158 15.46 6.06 11.64
N ASP A 159 16.56 6.11 12.40
CA ASP A 159 16.96 5.00 13.28
C ASP A 159 15.84 4.67 14.26
N ARG A 160 15.29 5.70 14.93
CA ARG A 160 14.15 5.51 15.85
C ARG A 160 12.91 4.97 15.15
N VAL A 161 12.55 5.48 13.98
CA VAL A 161 11.42 4.98 13.18
C VAL A 161 11.58 3.49 12.91
N VAL A 162 12.74 3.07 12.42
CA VAL A 162 13.00 1.67 12.07
C VAL A 162 12.86 0.73 13.28
N THR A 163 13.23 1.19 14.49
CA THR A 163 13.02 0.40 15.72
C THR A 163 11.56 0.22 16.11
N LEU A 164 10.66 1.09 15.66
CA LEU A 164 9.23 1.03 15.94
C LEU A 164 8.42 0.37 14.81
N LEU A 165 9.00 0.27 13.62
CA LEU A 165 8.37 -0.45 12.53
C LEU A 165 8.14 -1.90 12.98
N PRO A 166 6.97 -2.49 12.68
CA PRO A 166 6.78 -3.91 12.89
C PRO A 166 7.95 -4.63 12.24
N ASP A 167 8.48 -5.66 12.91
CA ASP A 167 9.53 -6.48 12.34
C ASP A 167 9.14 -6.80 10.91
N ALA A 168 10.09 -6.65 9.99
CA ALA A 168 9.90 -7.23 8.68
C ALA A 168 9.56 -8.68 9.02
N ARG A 169 8.30 -9.09 8.78
CA ARG A 169 8.00 -10.50 8.83
C ARG A 169 9.06 -11.07 7.92
N ASP A 170 9.97 -11.87 8.46
CA ASP A 170 10.64 -12.86 7.64
C ASP A 170 9.50 -13.42 6.80
N ALA A 171 9.66 -13.36 5.49
CA ALA A 171 8.77 -14.10 4.63
C ALA A 171 9.01 -15.56 4.98
N ASP A 172 8.48 -16.00 6.13
CA ASP A 172 8.40 -17.37 6.54
C ASP A 172 7.77 -18.07 5.35
N ASP A 173 8.32 -19.24 5.05
CA ASP A 173 8.10 -20.09 3.89
C ASP A 173 6.64 -20.59 3.75
N GLU A 174 5.66 -19.87 4.27
CA GLU A 174 4.22 -20.13 4.21
C GLU A 174 3.39 -18.88 3.87
N ALA A 175 4.00 -17.79 3.37
CA ALA A 175 3.24 -16.63 2.92
C ALA A 175 2.36 -16.98 1.70
N GLU A 176 1.05 -17.08 1.93
CA GLU A 176 0.05 -17.22 0.88
C GLU A 176 0.08 -16.01 -0.07
N ILE A 177 0.27 -16.24 -1.37
CA ILE A 177 0.21 -15.23 -2.43
C ILE A 177 -1.15 -15.32 -3.11
N SER A 178 -1.95 -14.27 -3.02
CA SER A 178 -3.27 -14.23 -3.65
C SER A 178 -3.15 -13.84 -5.13
N VAL A 179 -3.63 -14.69 -6.03
CA VAL A 179 -3.50 -14.54 -7.49
C VAL A 179 -4.87 -14.39 -8.15
N ALA A 180 -5.11 -13.26 -8.82
CA ALA A 180 -6.28 -13.09 -9.68
C ALA A 180 -5.93 -13.38 -11.14
N VAL A 181 -6.74 -14.18 -11.83
CA VAL A 181 -6.57 -14.44 -13.27
C VAL A 181 -7.68 -13.71 -14.02
N VAL A 182 -7.30 -12.66 -14.75
CA VAL A 182 -8.21 -11.69 -15.37
C VAL A 182 -7.97 -11.57 -16.87
N GLY A 183 -8.90 -10.94 -17.59
CA GLY A 183 -8.86 -10.80 -19.05
C GLY A 183 -10.22 -11.06 -19.70
N ARG A 184 -10.34 -10.69 -20.98
CA ARG A 184 -11.58 -10.85 -21.77
C ARG A 184 -12.14 -12.28 -21.78
N PRO A 185 -13.44 -12.49 -22.06
CA PRO A 185 -13.98 -13.82 -22.31
C PRO A 185 -13.16 -14.59 -23.36
N ASN A 186 -13.08 -15.92 -23.25
CA ASN A 186 -12.48 -16.82 -24.25
C ASN A 186 -10.96 -16.69 -24.54
N VAL A 187 -10.23 -15.80 -23.85
CA VAL A 187 -8.75 -15.71 -23.91
C VAL A 187 -8.03 -16.92 -23.28
N GLY A 188 -8.77 -17.83 -22.63
CA GLY A 188 -8.24 -19.09 -22.08
C GLY A 188 -7.84 -19.08 -20.59
N LYS A 189 -8.34 -18.12 -19.80
CA LYS A 189 -8.14 -18.06 -18.33
C LYS A 189 -8.41 -19.38 -17.61
N SER A 190 -9.55 -20.02 -17.90
CA SER A 190 -9.94 -21.29 -17.28
C SER A 190 -8.99 -22.43 -17.64
N SER A 191 -8.56 -22.50 -18.90
CA SER A 191 -7.61 -23.50 -19.36
C SER A 191 -6.25 -23.32 -18.70
N LEU A 192 -5.78 -22.08 -18.55
CA LEU A 192 -4.54 -21.75 -17.85
C LEU A 192 -4.60 -22.20 -16.38
N VAL A 193 -5.63 -21.80 -15.64
CA VAL A 193 -5.78 -22.16 -14.23
C VAL A 193 -5.91 -23.68 -14.07
N ASN A 194 -6.75 -24.34 -14.88
CA ASN A 194 -6.89 -25.80 -14.80
C ASN A 194 -5.58 -26.53 -15.10
N ARG A 195 -4.76 -26.02 -16.02
CA ARG A 195 -3.45 -26.61 -16.32
C ARG A 195 -2.48 -26.44 -15.15
N LEU A 196 -2.42 -25.25 -14.56
CA LEU A 196 -1.60 -24.98 -13.37
C LEU A 196 -2.01 -25.83 -12.17
N LEU A 197 -3.31 -26.12 -12.03
CA LEU A 197 -3.85 -26.97 -10.96
C LEU A 197 -3.75 -28.48 -11.26
N GLY A 198 -3.52 -28.86 -12.53
CA GLY A 198 -3.61 -30.24 -13.01
C GLY A 198 -2.27 -30.90 -13.35
N GLU A 199 -1.17 -30.15 -13.47
CA GLU A 199 0.16 -30.73 -13.61
C GLU A 199 0.65 -31.27 -12.25
N GLU A 200 0.86 -32.60 -12.21
CA GLU A 200 1.36 -33.48 -11.14
C GLU A 200 1.37 -32.97 -9.67
N ARG A 201 0.33 -33.36 -8.92
CA ARG A 201 0.23 -33.48 -7.44
C ARG A 201 0.91 -32.36 -6.65
N LEU A 202 0.31 -31.19 -6.69
CA LEU A 202 0.51 -30.15 -5.70
C LEU A 202 -0.56 -30.32 -4.60
N VAL A 203 -0.13 -30.61 -3.38
CA VAL A 203 -0.98 -30.99 -2.25
C VAL A 203 -2.00 -29.89 -1.97
N VAL A 204 -3.29 -30.20 -2.14
CA VAL A 204 -4.40 -29.38 -1.64
C VAL A 204 -4.33 -29.45 -0.12
N ALA A 205 -4.21 -28.31 0.55
CA ALA A 205 -4.24 -28.26 2.00
C ALA A 205 -5.67 -28.54 2.49
N ASP A 206 -5.96 -29.78 2.84
CA ASP A 206 -7.14 -30.14 3.62
C ASP A 206 -6.89 -29.79 5.10
N GLU A 207 -6.84 -28.48 5.44
CA GLU A 207 -6.77 -28.03 6.83
C GLU A 207 -8.06 -27.33 7.30
N PRO A 208 -8.56 -27.64 8.53
CA PRO A 208 -9.79 -27.06 9.05
C PRO A 208 -9.55 -25.61 9.49
N GLY A 209 -10.07 -24.67 8.72
CA GLY A 209 -9.93 -23.23 8.95
C GLY A 209 -10.34 -22.34 7.77
N THR A 210 -10.65 -22.93 6.61
CA THR A 210 -11.03 -22.28 5.35
C THR A 210 -12.44 -21.66 5.35
N THR A 211 -12.94 -21.20 6.49
CA THR A 211 -14.16 -20.39 6.55
C THR A 211 -13.84 -18.93 6.26
N ARG A 212 -13.64 -18.60 4.99
CA ARG A 212 -14.00 -17.31 4.36
C ARG A 212 -13.86 -17.46 2.84
N ASP A 213 -14.98 -17.84 2.21
CA ASP A 213 -15.26 -17.94 0.77
C ASP A 213 -14.87 -19.27 0.07
N ALA A 214 -15.89 -20.11 -0.17
CA ALA A 214 -15.82 -21.41 -0.86
C ALA A 214 -15.50 -21.33 -2.39
N ILE A 215 -14.80 -20.28 -2.83
CA ILE A 215 -14.65 -19.89 -4.24
C ILE A 215 -13.16 -19.86 -4.67
N ASP A 216 -12.24 -19.73 -3.72
CA ASP A 216 -10.80 -19.59 -3.98
C ASP A 216 -10.10 -20.97 -3.96
N THR A 217 -9.08 -21.17 -4.79
CA THR A 217 -8.34 -22.44 -4.87
C THR A 217 -6.89 -22.25 -4.43
N PRO A 218 -6.42 -22.91 -3.36
CA PRO A 218 -5.01 -22.94 -3.00
C PRO A 218 -4.19 -23.89 -3.89
N LEU A 219 -2.94 -23.54 -4.15
CA LEU A 219 -1.95 -24.29 -4.92
C LEU A 219 -0.58 -24.15 -4.23
N ARG A 220 -0.02 -25.22 -3.69
CA ARG A 220 1.37 -25.21 -3.21
C ARG A 220 2.34 -25.29 -4.40
N TYR A 221 3.34 -24.42 -4.48
CA TYR A 221 4.35 -24.41 -5.54
C TYR A 221 5.71 -23.98 -4.96
N HIS A 222 6.74 -24.84 -5.09
CA HIS A 222 8.09 -24.63 -4.53
C HIS A 222 8.11 -24.14 -3.08
N GLY A 223 7.36 -24.83 -2.21
CA GLY A 223 7.27 -24.49 -0.79
C GLY A 223 6.32 -23.34 -0.46
N ARG A 224 5.82 -22.58 -1.44
CA ARG A 224 4.90 -21.45 -1.22
C ARG A 224 3.46 -21.82 -1.51
N THR A 225 2.51 -21.16 -0.86
CA THR A 225 1.08 -21.31 -1.17
C THR A 225 0.63 -20.17 -2.07
N LEU A 226 0.07 -20.49 -3.23
CA LEU A 226 -0.62 -19.55 -4.12
C LEU A 226 -2.12 -19.74 -3.94
N VAL A 227 -2.89 -18.69 -3.73
CA VAL A 227 -4.36 -18.75 -3.59
C VAL A 227 -4.99 -18.08 -4.79
N PHE A 228 -5.55 -18.86 -5.71
CA PHE A 228 -6.25 -18.32 -6.86
C PHE A 228 -7.63 -17.83 -6.46
N ILE A 229 -7.88 -16.54 -6.65
CA ILE A 229 -9.12 -15.87 -6.25
C ILE A 229 -10.21 -16.07 -7.30
N ASP A 230 -11.45 -16.29 -6.84
CA ASP A 230 -12.67 -16.37 -7.66
C ASP A 230 -12.61 -17.47 -8.75
N THR A 231 -11.99 -18.61 -8.43
CA THR A 231 -11.82 -19.72 -9.37
C THR A 231 -13.11 -20.48 -9.69
N ALA A 232 -14.18 -20.35 -8.88
CA ALA A 232 -15.45 -21.02 -9.15
C ALA A 232 -16.07 -20.58 -10.50
N GLY A 233 -15.92 -19.30 -10.86
CA GLY A 233 -16.34 -18.78 -12.17
C GLY A 233 -15.47 -19.29 -13.33
N LEU A 234 -14.19 -19.58 -13.06
CA LEU A 234 -13.27 -20.15 -14.04
C LEU A 234 -13.52 -21.66 -14.26
N ARG A 235 -13.88 -22.41 -13.21
CA ARG A 235 -14.19 -23.86 -13.28
C ARG A 235 -15.57 -24.14 -13.90
N LYS A 236 -16.59 -23.33 -13.60
CA LYS A 236 -17.97 -23.51 -14.14
C LYS A 236 -18.10 -23.20 -15.63
N ARG A 237 -17.21 -22.38 -16.21
CA ARG A 237 -17.24 -22.01 -17.64
C ARG A 237 -16.94 -23.12 -18.63
N SER A 238 -16.73 -24.37 -18.17
CA SER A 238 -16.65 -25.53 -19.05
C SER A 238 -18.02 -26.03 -19.54
N LYS A 239 -19.17 -25.55 -19.00
CA LYS A 239 -20.48 -26.16 -19.29
C LYS A 239 -21.73 -25.27 -19.41
N VAL A 240 -21.68 -23.94 -19.33
CA VAL A 240 -22.91 -23.12 -19.43
C VAL A 240 -22.67 -21.81 -20.19
N ASP A 241 -23.53 -21.55 -21.18
CA ASP A 241 -23.64 -20.34 -21.99
C ASP A 241 -23.97 -19.09 -21.15
N ASP A 242 -23.34 -17.98 -21.54
CA ASP A 242 -23.74 -16.58 -21.34
C ASP A 242 -24.33 -16.16 -19.98
N GLU A 243 -23.44 -15.94 -19.00
CA GLU A 243 -23.71 -14.95 -17.95
C GLU A 243 -23.17 -13.57 -18.39
N ILE A 244 -24.12 -12.65 -18.63
CA ILE A 244 -24.03 -11.21 -18.94
C ILE A 244 -22.65 -10.60 -18.65
N GLU A 245 -22.06 -9.96 -19.67
CA GLU A 245 -20.76 -9.28 -19.66
C GLU A 245 -20.52 -8.38 -18.43
N PHE A 246 -21.57 -7.73 -17.93
CA PHE A 246 -21.56 -6.92 -16.71
C PHE A 246 -21.07 -7.66 -15.45
N TYR A 247 -21.50 -8.91 -15.24
CA TYR A 247 -21.06 -9.71 -14.09
C TYR A 247 -19.62 -10.17 -14.22
N SER A 248 -19.11 -10.32 -15.45
CA SER A 248 -17.70 -10.68 -15.69
C SER A 248 -16.76 -9.54 -15.29
N THR A 249 -17.13 -8.30 -15.58
CA THR A 249 -16.36 -7.11 -15.20
C THR A 249 -16.37 -6.88 -13.69
N LEU A 250 -17.53 -7.02 -13.04
CA LEU A 250 -17.64 -6.88 -11.58
C LEU A 250 -16.85 -7.96 -10.83
N ARG A 251 -16.85 -9.20 -11.33
CA ARG A 251 -16.04 -10.30 -10.78
C ARG A 251 -14.55 -10.03 -10.95
N ALA A 252 -14.11 -9.60 -12.14
CA ALA A 252 -12.72 -9.23 -12.37
C ALA A 252 -12.26 -8.12 -11.41
N SER A 253 -13.07 -7.08 -11.25
CA SER A 253 -12.80 -5.97 -10.32
C SER A 253 -12.60 -6.44 -8.87
N ARG A 254 -13.50 -7.29 -8.37
CA ARG A 254 -13.40 -7.88 -7.02
C ARG A 254 -12.20 -8.82 -6.86
N ALA A 255 -11.87 -9.58 -7.90
CA ALA A 255 -10.71 -10.47 -7.87
C ALA A 255 -9.41 -9.65 -7.78
N ILE A 256 -9.30 -8.57 -8.55
CA ILE A 256 -8.13 -7.66 -8.51
C ILE A 256 -8.02 -7.01 -7.13
N GLU A 257 -9.12 -6.53 -6.54
CA GLU A 257 -9.11 -5.90 -5.21
C GLU A 257 -8.52 -6.80 -4.11
N ARG A 258 -8.71 -8.12 -4.22
CA ARG A 258 -8.24 -9.09 -3.23
C ARG A 258 -6.85 -9.65 -3.54
N ALA A 259 -6.29 -9.38 -4.72
CA ALA A 259 -5.07 -10.03 -5.20
C ALA A 259 -3.78 -9.31 -4.81
N ASP A 260 -2.73 -10.10 -4.58
CA ASP A 260 -1.35 -9.61 -4.56
C ASP A 260 -0.81 -9.50 -5.99
N VAL A 261 -1.17 -10.47 -6.85
CA VAL A 261 -0.75 -10.56 -8.25
C VAL A 261 -1.96 -10.73 -9.16
N SER A 262 -2.06 -9.90 -10.20
CA SER A 262 -3.05 -10.01 -11.28
C SER A 262 -2.38 -10.54 -12.55
N VAL A 263 -2.76 -11.73 -12.98
CA VAL A 263 -2.35 -12.34 -14.25
C VAL A 263 -3.38 -11.97 -15.31
N LEU A 264 -3.03 -10.99 -16.15
CA LEU A 264 -3.82 -10.58 -17.31
C LEU A 264 -3.55 -11.53 -18.48
N VAL A 265 -4.54 -12.34 -18.83
CA VAL A 265 -4.46 -13.27 -19.95
C VAL A 265 -4.96 -12.60 -21.22
N VAL A 266 -4.10 -12.57 -22.24
CA VAL A 266 -4.37 -11.98 -23.55
C VAL A 266 -4.31 -13.07 -24.62
N ASP A 267 -5.19 -13.03 -25.60
CA ASP A 267 -5.16 -13.95 -26.74
C ASP A 267 -4.13 -13.49 -27.76
N ALA A 268 -3.16 -14.35 -28.10
CA ALA A 268 -2.10 -14.05 -29.07
C ALA A 268 -2.64 -13.67 -30.46
N LYS A 269 -3.76 -14.30 -30.87
CA LYS A 269 -4.33 -14.10 -32.20
C LYS A 269 -5.04 -12.75 -32.31
N ASP A 270 -5.75 -12.37 -31.26
CA ASP A 270 -6.54 -11.13 -31.23
C ASP A 270 -5.71 -9.92 -30.74
N GLY A 271 -4.60 -10.17 -30.04
CA GLY A 271 -3.79 -9.13 -29.42
C GLY A 271 -4.48 -8.42 -28.24
N MET A 272 -3.95 -7.26 -27.87
CA MET A 272 -4.52 -6.44 -26.78
C MET A 272 -5.72 -5.60 -27.27
N HIS A 273 -6.84 -5.71 -26.56
CA HIS A 273 -8.01 -4.85 -26.76
C HIS A 273 -8.15 -3.78 -25.69
N VAL A 274 -9.04 -2.81 -25.94
CA VAL A 274 -9.41 -1.75 -24.98
C VAL A 274 -9.86 -2.31 -23.62
N GLN A 275 -10.55 -3.45 -23.60
CA GLN A 275 -10.96 -4.08 -22.33
C GLN A 275 -9.76 -4.65 -21.55
N ASP A 276 -8.76 -5.19 -22.24
CA ASP A 276 -7.52 -5.68 -21.59
C ASP A 276 -6.76 -4.51 -20.97
N LEU A 277 -6.68 -3.37 -21.66
CA LEU A 277 -6.10 -2.13 -21.14
C LEU A 277 -6.84 -1.60 -19.91
N LYS A 278 -8.18 -1.65 -19.90
CA LYS A 278 -9.00 -1.25 -18.73
C LYS A 278 -8.70 -2.14 -17.52
N ILE A 279 -8.61 -3.46 -17.73
CA ILE A 279 -8.28 -4.42 -16.66
C ILE A 279 -6.86 -4.19 -16.15
N ALA A 280 -5.89 -3.98 -17.04
CA ALA A 280 -4.51 -3.66 -16.67
C ALA A 280 -4.43 -2.36 -15.86
N ASN A 281 -5.16 -1.33 -16.29
CA ASN A 281 -5.18 -0.05 -15.59
C ASN A 281 -5.87 -0.17 -14.22
N GLU A 282 -6.94 -0.95 -14.09
CA GLU A 282 -7.56 -1.24 -12.80
C GLU A 282 -6.60 -1.97 -11.84
N ALA A 283 -5.87 -2.97 -12.33
CA ALA A 283 -4.84 -3.65 -11.55
C ALA A 283 -3.73 -2.70 -11.09
N TRP A 284 -3.30 -1.82 -11.99
CA TRP A 284 -2.29 -0.80 -11.72
C TRP A 284 -2.76 0.20 -10.66
N GLU A 285 -3.97 0.74 -10.81
CA GLU A 285 -4.59 1.70 -9.88
C GLU A 285 -4.75 1.12 -8.48
N ARG A 286 -4.97 -0.19 -8.37
CA ARG A 286 -5.09 -0.92 -7.10
C ARG A 286 -3.74 -1.35 -6.51
N GLY A 287 -2.63 -1.09 -7.20
CA GLY A 287 -1.30 -1.44 -6.73
C GLY A 287 -1.01 -2.95 -6.73
N THR A 288 -1.76 -3.73 -7.52
CA THR A 288 -1.48 -5.17 -7.67
C THR A 288 -0.32 -5.38 -8.63
N ALA A 289 0.53 -6.38 -8.38
CA ALA A 289 1.57 -6.73 -9.33
C ALA A 289 0.93 -7.30 -10.60
N ILE A 290 1.35 -6.85 -11.78
CA ILE A 290 0.75 -7.27 -13.06
C ILE A 290 1.68 -8.23 -13.79
N ILE A 291 1.16 -9.38 -14.19
CA ILE A 291 1.79 -10.31 -15.13
C ILE A 291 0.93 -10.39 -16.37
N ILE A 292 1.51 -10.19 -17.55
CA ILE A 292 0.81 -10.37 -18.83
C ILE A 292 1.13 -11.75 -19.37
N ALA A 293 0.12 -12.60 -19.50
CA ALA A 293 0.22 -13.94 -20.04
C ALA A 293 -0.39 -13.96 -21.45
N VAL A 294 0.46 -13.98 -22.48
CA VAL A 294 0.04 -14.11 -23.87
C VAL A 294 -0.26 -15.59 -24.16
N ASN A 295 -1.52 -15.93 -24.25
CA ASN A 295 -2.02 -17.30 -24.37
C ASN A 295 -2.38 -17.63 -25.83
N LYS A 296 -2.50 -18.92 -26.15
CA LYS A 296 -2.73 -19.45 -27.51
C LYS A 296 -1.59 -19.12 -28.50
N TRP A 297 -0.38 -18.94 -27.98
CA TRP A 297 0.82 -18.66 -28.78
C TRP A 297 1.16 -19.80 -29.75
N ASP A 298 0.70 -21.03 -29.47
CA ASP A 298 0.78 -22.19 -30.34
C ASP A 298 0.05 -22.02 -31.68
N LEU A 299 -0.95 -21.12 -31.76
CA LEU A 299 -1.73 -20.85 -32.97
C LEU A 299 -1.06 -19.84 -33.94
N ILE A 300 0.09 -19.28 -33.58
CA ILE A 300 0.81 -18.32 -34.43
C ILE A 300 1.74 -19.09 -35.38
N GLU A 301 1.44 -19.04 -36.67
CA GLU A 301 2.12 -19.81 -37.73
C GLU A 301 3.53 -19.26 -38.06
N GLU A 302 3.72 -17.94 -38.01
CA GLU A 302 4.99 -17.26 -38.35
C GLU A 302 5.73 -16.76 -37.10
N LYS A 303 6.16 -17.68 -36.22
CA LYS A 303 6.95 -17.33 -35.04
C LYS A 303 8.45 -17.58 -35.25
N ASP A 304 9.27 -16.58 -34.94
CA ASP A 304 10.71 -16.79 -34.71
C ASP A 304 10.86 -17.65 -33.44
N THR A 305 11.30 -18.89 -33.62
CA THR A 305 11.33 -19.89 -32.55
C THR A 305 12.54 -19.66 -31.65
N ASN A 306 12.33 -18.95 -30.54
CA ASN A 306 13.14 -19.00 -29.30
C ASN A 306 12.42 -18.41 -28.06
N THR A 307 11.10 -18.42 -28.04
CA THR A 307 10.24 -18.16 -26.86
C THR A 307 9.01 -19.05 -26.90
#